data_AF-A0A941UL83-F1
#
_entry.id   AF-A0A941UL83-F1
#
_cell.length_a   1.000
_cell.length_b   1.000
_cell.length_c   1.000
_cell.angle_alpha   90.00
_cell.angle_beta   90.00
_cell.angle_gamma   90.00
#
_symmetry.space_group_name_H-M   'P 1'
#
loop_
_entity.id
_entity.type
_entity.pdbx_description
1 polymer ?
#
loop_
_entity_poly.entity_id
_entity_poly.type
_entity_poly.pdbx_seq_one_letter_code
_entity_poly.pdbx_strand_id
1 'polypeptide(L)'
;MNLDQTFRAAALGLAVSLAAGGAAQAQGSWHPSASITPLYVGNAGIDGGGEYSMFGTIVRAGLTRSTGGPNLVGVTFNYDYLDYSFSSPAAFGGVAPWNVVQRYGVAAPLMFGLADGWLMTVIPSVDWFRENGASEGESLTFGGVLSATRFFAEGNRLGLGVGIFQRLEKTSYFPLLLIDWKLSDRWRLTNPLSTSATASR
;
A
#
# COMPACT_ATOMS: atom_id res chain seq x y z
N MET A 1 25.35 -2.25 12.22
CA MET A 1 25.32 -1.68 10.85
C MET A 1 24.33 -0.54 10.90
N ASN A 2 24.78 0.72 10.77
CA ASN A 2 23.94 1.91 10.92
C ASN A 2 22.95 1.99 9.74
N LEU A 3 21.65 2.14 10.04
CA LEU A 3 20.54 2.15 9.08
C LEU A 3 20.09 3.57 8.68
N ASP A 4 20.95 4.57 8.86
CA ASP A 4 20.65 5.98 8.55
C ASP A 4 21.22 6.39 7.18
N GLN A 5 20.75 5.77 6.08
CA GLN A 5 21.05 6.25 4.73
C GLN A 5 19.78 6.78 4.05
N THR A 6 19.83 8.03 3.60
CA THR A 6 18.68 8.77 3.06
C THR A 6 18.75 8.83 1.54
N PHE A 7 17.85 8.11 0.86
CA PHE A 7 17.72 8.20 -0.59
C PHE A 7 16.90 9.44 -1.00
N ARG A 8 17.39 10.22 -1.98
CA ARG A 8 16.66 11.34 -2.59
C ARG A 8 16.37 11.03 -4.05
N ALA A 9 15.09 10.94 -4.44
CA ALA A 9 14.70 10.59 -5.80
C ALA A 9 13.38 11.25 -6.22
N ALA A 10 13.25 11.52 -7.53
CA ALA A 10 11.96 11.75 -8.17
C ALA A 10 11.44 10.43 -8.74
N ALA A 11 10.18 10.10 -8.44
CA ALA A 11 9.52 8.90 -8.95
C ALA A 11 8.49 9.29 -10.03
N LEU A 12 8.48 8.57 -11.15
CA LEU A 12 7.47 8.67 -12.18
C LEU A 12 6.72 7.34 -12.26
N GLY A 13 5.40 7.37 -12.02
CA GLY A 13 4.53 6.21 -12.13
C GLY A 13 3.30 6.55 -12.95
N LEU A 14 3.00 5.72 -13.95
CA LEU A 14 1.77 5.80 -14.72
C LEU A 14 0.89 4.61 -14.33
N ALA A 15 -0.26 4.85 -13.71
CA ALA A 15 -1.21 3.79 -13.36
C ALA A 15 -2.17 3.53 -14.52
N VAL A 16 -2.22 2.29 -15.02
CA VAL A 16 -3.27 1.83 -15.92
C VAL A 16 -4.25 0.97 -15.12
N SER A 17 -5.44 1.52 -14.86
CA SER A 17 -6.51 0.82 -14.16
C SER A 17 -7.50 0.26 -15.19
N LEU A 18 -7.70 -1.06 -15.18
CA LEU A 18 -8.76 -1.72 -15.94
C LEU A 18 -9.86 -2.11 -14.96
N ALA A 19 -10.86 -1.24 -14.80
CA ALA A 19 -12.13 -1.67 -14.23
C ALA A 19 -12.85 -2.46 -15.33
N ALA A 20 -13.02 -3.77 -15.15
CA ALA A 20 -13.93 -4.55 -15.99
C ALA A 20 -15.38 -4.18 -15.63
N GLY A 21 -15.80 -2.96 -15.97
CA GLY A 21 -17.15 -2.46 -15.84
C GLY A 21 -17.89 -2.65 -17.16
N GLY A 22 -18.54 -3.80 -17.32
CA GLY A 22 -19.22 -4.16 -18.56
C GLY A 22 -20.49 -4.96 -18.34
N ALA A 23 -21.41 -4.46 -17.50
CA ALA A 23 -22.85 -4.70 -17.57
C ALA A 23 -23.51 -4.04 -16.34
N ALA A 24 -24.74 -3.56 -16.49
CA ALA A 24 -25.56 -3.04 -15.40
C ALA A 24 -25.48 -3.99 -14.18
N GLN A 25 -24.88 -3.49 -13.09
CA GLN A 25 -24.48 -4.33 -11.97
C GLN A 25 -25.67 -4.60 -11.05
N ALA A 26 -26.08 -5.86 -10.98
CA ALA A 26 -27.09 -6.31 -10.03
C ALA A 26 -26.55 -6.14 -8.60
N GLN A 27 -27.38 -5.57 -7.72
CA GLN A 27 -27.09 -5.45 -6.30
C GLN A 27 -26.75 -6.84 -5.73
N GLY A 28 -25.60 -6.96 -5.05
CA GLY A 28 -25.15 -8.24 -4.49
C GLY A 28 -24.36 -9.16 -5.44
N SER A 29 -23.93 -8.69 -6.61
CA SER A 29 -23.00 -9.42 -7.50
C SER A 29 -21.53 -9.23 -7.10
N TRP A 30 -20.65 -10.13 -7.56
CA TRP A 30 -19.19 -9.97 -7.42
C TRP A 30 -18.66 -8.97 -8.46
N HIS A 31 -17.79 -8.08 -8.02
CA HIS A 31 -17.20 -6.99 -8.79
C HIS A 31 -15.69 -7.27 -8.93
N PRO A 32 -15.23 -7.72 -10.11
CA PRO A 32 -13.82 -7.90 -10.39
C PRO A 32 -13.12 -6.56 -10.64
N SER A 33 -11.85 -6.50 -10.25
CA SER A 33 -10.96 -5.36 -10.51
C SER A 33 -9.56 -5.86 -10.85
N ALA A 34 -8.87 -5.15 -11.74
CA ALA A 34 -7.46 -5.38 -12.03
C ALA A 34 -6.75 -4.08 -12.38
N SER A 35 -5.47 -3.98 -12.03
CA SER A 35 -4.62 -2.86 -12.43
C SER A 35 -3.17 -3.30 -12.60
N ILE A 36 -2.49 -2.63 -13.53
CA ILE A 36 -1.06 -2.80 -13.77
C ILE A 36 -0.46 -1.39 -13.78
N THR A 37 0.54 -1.17 -12.94
CA THR A 37 1.20 0.13 -12.78
C THR A 37 2.70 -0.06 -12.98
N PRO A 38 3.26 0.33 -14.14
CA PRO A 38 4.70 0.51 -14.27
C PRO A 38 5.19 1.65 -13.38
N LEU A 39 6.34 1.44 -12.75
CA LEU A 39 7.02 2.40 -11.89
C LEU A 39 8.46 2.55 -12.37
N TYR A 40 8.95 3.79 -12.43
CA TYR A 40 10.36 4.06 -12.67
C TYR A 40 10.86 5.12 -11.70
N VAL A 41 12.03 4.85 -11.12
CA VAL A 41 12.78 5.77 -10.27
C VAL A 41 14.18 5.84 -10.86
N GLY A 42 14.61 7.02 -11.29
CA GLY A 42 15.92 7.22 -11.94
C GLY A 42 16.78 8.23 -11.21
N ASN A 43 18.10 8.13 -11.41
CA ASN A 43 19.12 9.12 -11.02
C ASN A 43 19.06 9.52 -9.55
N ALA A 44 18.87 8.54 -8.67
CA ALA A 44 18.80 8.77 -7.25
C ALA A 44 20.19 8.57 -6.64
N GLY A 45 20.78 9.65 -6.10
CA GLY A 45 22.10 9.59 -5.49
C GLY A 45 22.11 8.73 -4.22
N ILE A 46 23.21 7.99 -4.03
CA ILE A 46 23.46 7.21 -2.81
C ILE A 46 24.36 8.03 -1.88
N ASP A 47 23.98 8.16 -0.62
CA ASP A 47 24.81 8.79 0.41
C ASP A 47 26.11 7.99 0.57
N GLY A 48 27.25 8.59 0.20
CA GLY A 48 28.55 7.92 0.13
C GLY A 48 29.04 7.62 -1.29
N GLY A 49 28.28 7.99 -2.32
CA GLY A 49 28.69 7.94 -3.72
C GLY A 49 28.05 6.82 -4.52
N GLY A 50 27.82 7.10 -5.80
CA GLY A 50 27.06 6.23 -6.70
C GLY A 50 25.62 6.69 -6.88
N GLU A 51 24.90 6.00 -7.75
CA GLU A 51 23.50 6.25 -8.04
C GLU A 51 22.76 4.91 -8.06
N TYR A 52 21.46 4.95 -7.81
CA TYR A 52 20.59 3.83 -8.09
C TYR A 52 19.45 4.25 -9.01
N SER A 53 18.96 3.27 -9.75
CA SER A 53 17.71 3.34 -10.48
C SER A 53 16.88 2.09 -10.19
N MET A 54 15.57 2.20 -10.39
CA MET A 54 14.65 1.09 -10.23
C MET A 54 13.60 1.16 -11.32
N PHE A 55 13.34 0.01 -11.94
CA PHE A 55 12.14 -0.21 -12.73
C PHE A 55 11.27 -1.23 -12.00
N GLY A 56 9.96 -1.00 -12.01
CA GLY A 56 9.01 -1.83 -11.31
C GLY A 56 7.72 -2.02 -12.07
N THR A 57 7.03 -3.11 -11.74
CA THR A 57 5.65 -3.35 -12.16
C THR A 57 4.85 -3.80 -10.96
N ILE A 58 3.76 -3.08 -10.70
CA ILE A 58 2.83 -3.32 -9.61
C ILE A 58 1.53 -3.84 -10.23
N VAL A 59 1.14 -5.05 -9.87
CA VAL A 59 -0.10 -5.70 -10.33
C VAL A 59 -1.04 -5.88 -9.15
N ARG A 60 -2.29 -5.48 -9.32
CA ARG A 60 -3.37 -5.71 -8.34
C ARG A 60 -4.52 -6.39 -9.04
N ALA A 61 -5.12 -7.38 -8.41
CA ALA A 61 -6.36 -8.00 -8.85
C ALA A 61 -7.28 -8.21 -7.64
N GLY A 62 -8.59 -8.14 -7.82
CA GLY A 62 -9.50 -8.31 -6.70
C GLY A 62 -10.93 -8.64 -7.10
N LEU A 63 -11.66 -9.22 -6.15
CA LEU A 63 -13.08 -9.51 -6.23
C LEU A 63 -13.75 -8.96 -4.98
N THR A 64 -14.74 -8.10 -5.14
CA THR A 64 -15.50 -7.53 -4.02
C THR A 64 -16.99 -7.73 -4.22
N ARG A 65 -17.75 -7.80 -3.12
CA ARG A 65 -19.21 -7.93 -3.15
C ARG A 65 -19.81 -7.04 -2.07
N SER A 66 -20.72 -6.16 -2.47
CA SER A 66 -21.58 -5.48 -1.50
C SER A 66 -22.63 -6.46 -0.99
N THR A 67 -22.80 -6.54 0.33
CA THR A 67 -23.77 -7.45 0.98
C THR A 67 -25.02 -6.71 1.46
N GLY A 68 -25.15 -5.41 1.17
CA GLY A 68 -26.28 -4.56 1.54
C GLY A 68 -25.83 -3.33 2.33
N GLY A 69 -26.46 -2.18 2.06
CA GLY A 69 -26.03 -0.91 2.63
C GLY A 69 -24.55 -0.62 2.32
N PRO A 70 -23.75 -0.12 3.29
CA PRO A 70 -22.32 0.11 3.11
C PRO A 70 -21.45 -1.15 3.33
N ASN A 71 -22.05 -2.33 3.53
CA ASN A 71 -21.30 -3.54 3.84
C ASN A 71 -20.62 -4.11 2.58
N LEU A 72 -19.36 -4.52 2.73
CA LEU A 72 -18.57 -5.10 1.65
C LEU A 72 -17.66 -6.20 2.17
N VAL A 73 -17.49 -7.24 1.36
CA VAL A 73 -16.47 -8.27 1.54
C VAL A 73 -15.67 -8.43 0.25
N GLY A 74 -14.41 -8.83 0.34
CA GLY A 74 -13.62 -9.10 -0.84
C GLY A 74 -12.33 -9.83 -0.56
N VAL A 75 -11.63 -10.12 -1.66
CA VAL A 75 -10.27 -10.63 -1.67
C VAL A 75 -9.47 -9.86 -2.72
N THR A 76 -8.23 -9.52 -2.40
CA THR A 76 -7.31 -8.82 -3.30
C THR A 76 -5.97 -9.53 -3.31
N PHE A 77 -5.42 -9.69 -4.51
CA PHE A 77 -4.09 -10.23 -4.78
C PHE A 77 -3.18 -9.10 -5.25
N ASN A 78 -1.95 -9.12 -4.77
CA ASN A 78 -0.93 -8.13 -5.06
C ASN A 78 0.33 -8.85 -5.56
N TYR A 79 0.91 -8.33 -6.63
CA TYR A 79 2.24 -8.74 -7.07
C TYR A 79 3.07 -7.49 -7.39
N ASP A 80 4.23 -7.35 -6.76
CA ASP A 80 5.19 -6.29 -7.08
C ASP A 80 6.48 -6.95 -7.57
N TYR A 81 6.97 -6.49 -8.72
CA TYR A 81 8.30 -6.82 -9.24
C TYR A 81 9.09 -5.53 -9.30
N LEU A 82 10.23 -5.46 -8.59
CA LEU A 82 11.10 -4.29 -8.55
C LEU A 82 12.53 -4.74 -8.89
N ASP A 83 13.07 -4.20 -9.98
CA ASP A 83 14.42 -4.45 -10.46
C ASP A 83 15.28 -3.22 -10.18
N TYR A 84 16.33 -3.40 -9.38
CA TYR A 84 17.22 -2.34 -8.94
C TYR A 84 18.56 -2.43 -9.65
N SER A 85 19.05 -1.29 -10.12
CA SER A 85 20.38 -1.13 -10.70
C SER A 85 21.18 -0.11 -9.91
N PHE A 86 22.42 -0.46 -9.55
CA PHE A 86 23.33 0.37 -8.78
C PHE A 86 24.59 0.65 -9.58
N SER A 87 24.94 1.93 -9.74
CA SER A 87 26.23 2.35 -10.30
C SER A 87 27.17 2.75 -9.17
N SER A 88 28.29 2.04 -9.02
CA SER A 88 29.30 2.30 -8.00
C SER A 88 28.74 2.37 -6.58
N PRO A 89 28.17 1.28 -6.03
CA PRO A 89 27.54 1.24 -4.71
C PRO A 89 28.59 1.31 -3.58
N ALA A 90 29.32 2.41 -3.49
CA ALA A 90 30.43 2.60 -2.55
C ALA A 90 29.95 2.48 -1.09
N ALA A 91 28.74 2.97 -0.81
CA ALA A 91 28.07 2.82 0.49
C ALA A 91 27.84 1.36 0.90
N PHE A 92 27.81 0.43 -0.04
CA PHE A 92 27.59 -1.01 0.17
C PHE A 92 28.86 -1.83 -0.08
N GLY A 93 30.04 -1.22 0.07
CA GLY A 93 31.32 -1.92 -0.13
C GLY A 93 31.60 -2.29 -1.58
N GLY A 94 30.98 -1.60 -2.54
CA GLY A 94 31.16 -1.84 -3.97
C GLY A 94 30.35 -3.01 -4.53
N VAL A 95 29.49 -3.64 -3.72
CA VAL A 95 28.60 -4.73 -4.14
C VAL A 95 27.15 -4.26 -4.02
N ALA A 96 26.32 -4.57 -5.02
CA ALA A 96 24.90 -4.26 -4.97
C ALA A 96 24.24 -5.05 -3.82
N PRO A 97 23.54 -4.37 -2.89
CA PRO A 97 23.01 -5.02 -1.68
C PRO A 97 21.80 -5.91 -1.97
N TRP A 98 21.05 -5.62 -3.02
CA TRP A 98 19.96 -6.42 -3.57
C TRP A 98 19.90 -6.19 -5.08
N ASN A 99 19.11 -7.02 -5.76
CA ASN A 99 18.84 -6.88 -7.19
C ASN A 99 17.33 -6.85 -7.41
N VAL A 100 16.73 -7.98 -7.77
CA VAL A 100 15.29 -8.08 -7.97
C VAL A 100 14.60 -8.43 -6.66
N VAL A 101 13.60 -7.61 -6.29
CA VAL A 101 12.70 -7.86 -5.17
C VAL A 101 11.31 -8.17 -5.72
N GLN A 102 10.75 -9.30 -5.29
CA GLN A 102 9.37 -9.69 -5.59
C GLN A 102 8.54 -9.70 -4.32
N ARG A 103 7.32 -9.18 -4.40
CA ARG A 103 6.31 -9.28 -3.35
C ARG A 103 5.07 -9.96 -3.88
N TYR A 104 4.56 -10.92 -3.12
CA TYR A 104 3.27 -11.55 -3.35
C TYR A 104 2.40 -11.30 -2.13
N GLY A 105 1.17 -10.84 -2.34
CA GLY A 105 0.29 -10.46 -1.25
C GLY A 105 -1.14 -10.91 -1.45
N VAL A 106 -1.81 -11.24 -0.35
CA VAL A 106 -3.26 -11.46 -0.30
C VAL A 106 -3.83 -10.64 0.84
N ALA A 107 -4.95 -9.98 0.60
CA ALA A 107 -5.71 -9.30 1.63
C ALA A 107 -7.21 -9.55 1.46
N ALA A 108 -7.96 -9.47 2.57
CA ALA A 108 -9.41 -9.64 2.57
C ALA A 108 -10.09 -8.39 3.13
N PRO A 109 -10.44 -7.39 2.29
CA PRO A 109 -11.14 -6.21 2.77
C PRO A 109 -12.55 -6.55 3.23
N LEU A 110 -12.86 -6.16 4.47
CA LEU A 110 -14.17 -6.25 5.09
C LEU A 110 -14.62 -4.87 5.54
N MET A 111 -15.85 -4.50 5.23
CA MET A 111 -16.43 -3.21 5.58
C MET A 111 -17.83 -3.43 6.15
N PHE A 112 -18.13 -2.79 7.27
CA PHE A 112 -19.40 -2.93 7.98
C PHE A 112 -19.93 -1.56 8.39
N GLY A 113 -21.11 -1.21 7.89
CA GLY A 113 -21.88 -0.10 8.42
C GLY A 113 -22.49 -0.45 9.77
N LEU A 114 -22.36 0.47 10.71
CA LEU A 114 -22.95 0.40 12.02
C LEU A 114 -24.00 1.51 12.16
N ALA A 115 -24.75 1.48 13.27
CA ALA A 115 -25.70 2.53 13.61
C ALA A 115 -25.01 3.90 13.68
N ASP A 116 -25.83 4.95 13.54
CA ASP A 116 -25.35 6.33 13.57
C ASP A 116 -24.17 6.51 12.62
N GLY A 117 -24.34 6.20 11.33
CA GLY A 117 -23.38 6.44 10.25
C GLY A 117 -21.91 6.10 10.56
N TRP A 118 -21.65 5.08 11.38
CA TRP A 118 -20.31 4.56 11.60
C TRP A 118 -19.99 3.50 10.54
N LEU A 119 -18.74 3.44 10.14
CA LEU A 119 -18.20 2.46 9.20
C LEU A 119 -16.95 1.84 9.80
N MET A 120 -16.99 0.54 10.04
CA MET A 120 -15.83 -0.23 10.46
C MET A 120 -15.19 -0.88 9.22
N THR A 121 -13.86 -0.88 9.16
CA THR A 121 -13.11 -1.55 8.09
C THR A 121 -12.03 -2.40 8.70
N VAL A 122 -11.93 -3.64 8.25
CA VAL A 122 -10.90 -4.61 8.66
C VAL A 122 -10.29 -5.20 7.40
N ILE A 123 -8.97 -5.18 7.29
CA ILE A 123 -8.24 -5.68 6.13
C ILE A 123 -7.09 -6.55 6.64
N PRO A 124 -7.34 -7.81 7.04
CA PRO A 124 -6.26 -8.76 7.25
C PRO A 124 -5.50 -8.97 5.94
N SER A 125 -4.18 -9.13 6.04
CA SER A 125 -3.31 -9.35 4.91
C SER A 125 -2.09 -10.17 5.28
N VAL A 126 -1.53 -10.80 4.26
CA VAL A 126 -0.27 -11.51 4.32
C VAL A 126 0.53 -11.21 3.05
N ASP A 127 1.83 -10.99 3.21
CA ASP A 127 2.76 -10.67 2.15
C ASP A 127 4.04 -11.49 2.28
N TRP A 128 4.46 -12.12 1.17
CA TRP A 128 5.74 -12.79 1.03
C TRP A 128 6.67 -11.95 0.16
N PHE A 129 7.88 -11.72 0.65
CA PHE A 129 8.95 -11.02 -0.07
C PHE A 129 10.06 -12.01 -0.40
N ARG A 130 10.62 -11.90 -1.60
CA ARG A 130 11.73 -12.70 -2.09
C ARG A 130 12.72 -11.84 -2.84
N GLU A 131 14.00 -12.08 -2.60
CA GLU A 131 15.10 -11.48 -3.34
C GLU A 131 15.79 -12.52 -4.23
N ASN A 132 16.09 -12.17 -5.48
CA ASN A 132 16.86 -13.06 -6.35
C ASN A 132 18.35 -13.01 -5.99
N GLY A 133 18.97 -14.18 -5.77
CA GLY A 133 20.42 -14.32 -5.58
C GLY A 133 20.89 -14.51 -4.13
N ALA A 134 20.00 -14.42 -3.15
CA ALA A 134 20.29 -14.75 -1.75
C ALA A 134 19.58 -16.05 -1.34
N SER A 135 20.29 -16.97 -0.70
CA SER A 135 19.71 -18.19 -0.11
C SER A 135 18.86 -17.92 1.15
N GLU A 136 18.93 -16.69 1.70
CA GLU A 136 18.29 -16.32 2.98
C GLU A 136 17.29 -15.14 2.86
N GLY A 137 17.01 -14.63 1.66
CA GLY A 137 16.26 -13.37 1.44
C GLY A 137 14.73 -13.46 1.45
N GLU A 138 14.14 -14.49 2.07
CA GLU A 138 12.69 -14.65 2.13
C GLU A 138 12.13 -14.09 3.44
N SER A 139 11.14 -13.19 3.35
CA SER A 139 10.46 -12.69 4.54
C SER A 139 8.94 -12.73 4.40
N LEU A 140 8.30 -13.18 5.47
CA LEU A 140 6.85 -13.19 5.61
C LEU A 140 6.41 -12.02 6.49
N THR A 141 5.43 -11.27 6.03
CA THR A 141 4.70 -10.28 6.82
C THR A 141 3.24 -10.71 6.91
N PHE A 142 2.69 -10.74 8.12
CA PHE A 142 1.24 -10.90 8.31
C PHE A 142 0.72 -9.80 9.21
N GLY A 143 -0.53 -9.43 9.03
CA GLY A 143 -1.11 -8.33 9.77
C GLY A 143 -2.41 -7.85 9.17
N GLY A 144 -2.67 -6.56 9.32
CA GLY A 144 -3.80 -5.92 8.68
C GLY A 144 -4.07 -4.53 9.19
N VAL A 145 -5.12 -3.94 8.64
CA VAL A 145 -5.61 -2.62 9.03
C VAL A 145 -6.97 -2.76 9.68
N LEU A 146 -7.17 -2.04 10.79
CA LEU A 146 -8.46 -1.82 11.42
C LEU A 146 -8.74 -0.32 11.46
N SER A 147 -9.94 0.10 11.08
CA SER A 147 -10.38 1.49 11.24
C SER A 147 -11.86 1.62 11.53
N ALA A 148 -12.24 2.71 12.21
CA ALA A 148 -13.60 3.15 12.37
C ALA A 148 -13.72 4.60 11.86
N THR A 149 -14.71 4.85 11.00
CA THR A 149 -14.97 6.17 10.41
C THR A 149 -16.42 6.56 10.66
N ARG A 150 -16.63 7.76 11.20
CA ARG A 150 -17.96 8.36 11.37
C ARG A 150 -18.28 9.27 10.18
N PHE A 151 -19.44 9.06 9.57
CA PHE A 151 -20.01 9.91 8.51
C PHE A 151 -21.07 10.85 9.07
N PHE A 152 -20.77 12.14 9.08
CA PHE A 152 -21.67 13.17 9.56
C PHE A 152 -22.57 13.69 8.43
N ALA A 153 -23.57 14.50 8.80
CA ALA A 153 -24.35 15.26 7.84
C ALA A 153 -23.44 16.11 6.94
N GLU A 154 -23.92 16.42 5.72
CA GLU A 154 -23.16 17.18 4.70
C GLU A 154 -21.92 16.46 4.12
N GLY A 155 -21.74 15.18 4.46
CA GLY A 155 -20.66 14.34 3.91
C GLY A 155 -19.30 14.49 4.62
N ASN A 156 -19.27 15.20 5.76
CA ASN A 156 -18.09 15.27 6.62
C ASN A 156 -17.76 13.89 7.19
N ARG A 157 -16.47 13.57 7.34
CA ARG A 157 -16.04 12.30 7.92
C ARG A 157 -14.78 12.44 8.77
N LEU A 158 -14.77 11.70 9.86
CA LEU A 158 -13.64 11.57 10.78
C LEU A 158 -13.44 10.09 11.07
N GLY A 159 -12.22 9.61 10.92
CA GLY A 159 -11.90 8.22 11.18
C GLY A 159 -10.56 8.04 11.86
N LEU A 160 -10.47 6.98 12.65
CA LEU A 160 -9.25 6.53 13.31
C LEU A 160 -9.02 5.07 12.96
N GLY A 161 -7.76 4.69 12.84
CA GLY A 161 -7.38 3.31 12.60
C GLY A 161 -5.95 3.02 13.00
N VAL A 162 -5.59 1.75 12.84
CA VAL A 162 -4.25 1.25 13.09
C VAL A 162 -3.94 0.12 12.11
N GLY A 163 -2.76 0.19 11.50
CA GLY A 163 -2.13 -0.94 10.84
C GLY A 163 -1.26 -1.70 11.85
N ILE A 164 -1.40 -3.01 11.92
CA ILE A 164 -0.62 -3.88 12.80
C ILE A 164 0.01 -4.95 11.92
N PHE A 165 1.34 -5.00 11.88
CA PHE A 165 2.06 -5.94 11.02
C PHE A 165 3.21 -6.58 11.78
N GLN A 166 3.35 -7.89 11.63
CA GLN A 166 4.46 -8.66 12.14
C GLN A 166 5.32 -9.14 10.99
N ARG A 167 6.62 -8.87 11.07
CA ARG A 167 7.65 -9.30 10.12
C ARG A 167 8.86 -9.76 10.92
N LEU A 168 9.36 -10.97 10.64
CA LEU A 168 10.56 -11.52 11.30
C LEU A 168 10.52 -11.30 12.83
N GLU A 169 9.42 -11.68 13.47
CA GLU A 169 9.18 -11.56 14.92
C GLU A 169 9.07 -10.12 15.48
N LYS A 170 9.26 -9.08 14.66
CA LYS A 170 9.04 -7.68 15.03
C LYS A 170 7.63 -7.23 14.67
N THR A 171 6.87 -6.77 15.67
CA THR A 171 5.55 -6.18 15.47
C THR A 171 5.65 -4.66 15.36
N SER A 172 5.01 -4.10 14.33
CA SER A 172 4.94 -2.66 14.06
C SER A 172 3.50 -2.17 14.08
N TYR A 173 3.30 -0.96 14.59
CA TYR A 173 2.00 -0.31 14.71
C TYR A 173 2.01 1.03 13.97
N PHE A 174 1.01 1.25 13.12
CA PHE A 174 0.90 2.44 12.27
C PHE A 174 -0.43 3.13 12.52
N PRO A 175 -0.48 4.23 13.28
CA PRO A 175 -1.72 4.97 13.48
C PRO A 175 -2.19 5.60 12.17
N LEU A 176 -3.50 5.58 11.94
CA LEU A 176 -4.16 6.12 10.77
C LEU A 176 -5.20 7.13 11.24
N LEU A 177 -5.15 8.33 10.67
CA LEU A 177 -6.12 9.38 10.92
C LEU A 177 -6.71 9.83 9.60
N LEU A 178 -8.02 9.64 9.45
CA LEU A 178 -8.78 10.10 8.30
C LEU A 178 -9.55 11.35 8.72
N ILE A 179 -9.21 12.47 8.08
CA ILE A 179 -9.96 13.72 8.23
C ILE A 179 -10.39 14.14 6.85
N ASP A 180 -11.69 14.40 6.73
CA ASP A 180 -12.23 15.05 5.55
C ASP A 180 -13.43 15.90 5.97
N TRP A 181 -13.15 17.17 6.19
CA TRP A 181 -14.04 18.08 6.90
C TRP A 181 -14.22 19.38 6.13
N LYS A 182 -15.45 19.66 5.72
CA LYS A 182 -15.85 20.95 5.17
C LYS A 182 -16.00 21.95 6.32
N LEU A 183 -15.14 22.97 6.34
CA LEU A 183 -15.20 24.08 7.29
C LEU A 183 -16.14 25.18 6.77
N SER A 184 -16.20 25.36 5.44
CA SER A 184 -17.15 26.24 4.73
C SER A 184 -17.23 25.84 3.25
N ASP A 185 -18.02 26.54 2.44
CA ASP A 185 -18.10 26.31 0.98
C ASP A 185 -16.77 26.43 0.24
N ARG A 186 -15.79 27.17 0.80
CA ARG A 186 -14.49 27.41 0.16
C ARG A 186 -13.33 26.69 0.85
N TRP A 187 -13.55 26.14 2.04
CA TRP A 187 -12.48 25.59 2.89
C TRP A 187 -12.78 24.17 3.32
N ARG A 188 -11.83 23.27 3.05
CA ARG A 188 -11.89 21.85 3.40
C ARG A 188 -10.56 21.41 4.01
N LEU A 189 -10.63 20.80 5.17
CA LEU A 189 -9.50 20.12 5.80
C LEU A 189 -9.53 18.66 5.37
N THR A 190 -8.49 18.22 4.67
CA THR A 190 -8.32 16.83 4.30
C THR A 190 -6.92 16.36 4.68
N ASN A 191 -6.79 15.13 5.16
CA ASN A 191 -5.49 14.52 5.33
C ASN A 191 -5.14 13.79 4.02
N PRO A 192 -4.13 14.23 3.25
CA PRO A 192 -3.58 13.40 2.20
C PRO A 192 -2.98 12.17 2.87
N LEU A 193 -3.51 10.97 2.59
CA LEU A 193 -2.90 9.74 3.09
C LEU A 193 -1.43 9.73 2.66
N SER A 194 -0.51 9.81 3.61
CA SER A 194 0.92 9.75 3.34
C SER A 194 1.23 8.38 2.75
N THR A 195 1.56 8.31 1.47
CA THR A 195 1.93 7.07 0.77
C THR A 195 3.30 6.53 1.17
N SER A 196 3.92 7.03 2.24
CA SER A 196 5.18 6.51 2.76
C SER A 196 5.31 6.74 4.26
N ALA A 197 4.73 5.85 5.06
CA ALA A 197 5.22 5.62 6.42
C ALA A 197 6.34 4.56 6.33
N THR A 198 7.51 4.96 5.83
CA THR A 198 8.73 4.16 6.00
C THR A 198 9.03 4.18 7.49
N ALA A 199 8.78 3.07 8.19
CA ALA A 199 9.16 2.91 9.57
C ALA A 199 10.69 2.83 9.66
N SER A 200 11.35 3.95 9.97
CA SER A 200 12.72 3.95 10.46
C SER A 200 12.71 3.70 11.97
N ARG A 201 13.11 2.50 12.39
CA ARG A 201 13.76 2.22 13.69
C ARG A 201 14.55 0.94 13.61
#